data_AF-A0A7J8JU94-F1
#
_entry.id   AF-A0A7J8JU94-F1
#
_cell.length_a   1.000
_cell.length_b   1.000
_cell.length_c   1.000
_cell.angle_alpha   90.00
_cell.angle_beta   90.00
_cell.angle_gamma   90.00
#
_symmetry.space_group_name_H-M   'P 1'
#
loop_
_entity.id
_entity.type
_entity.pdbx_description
1 polymer ?
#
loop_
_entity_poly.entity_id
_entity_poly.type
_entity_poly.pdbx_seq_one_letter_code
_entity_poly.pdbx_strand_id
1 'polypeptide(L)'
;MKKSGRKPAPRVPEQEAFCVLPSPGPGHLQTTLDGGEYALFVSPPMLEGNFIQVNRRGESIYLHNRANWVAVGICSSSHSPKTPNVMLLAHRPPAAWNDGEPLFRSLLTSPEKLVLTRFLPLQFVTLSVHDAENMRLKVKLEHENRFKHFR
;
A
#
# COMPACT_ATOMS: atom_id res chain seq x y z
N MET A 1 -59.47 -6.85 -13.10
CA MET A 1 -58.00 -6.95 -13.27
C MET A 1 -57.34 -6.09 -12.20
N LYS A 2 -56.58 -6.70 -11.27
CA LYS A 2 -55.96 -6.05 -10.10
C LYS A 2 -54.71 -5.27 -10.52
N LYS A 3 -54.60 -3.99 -10.18
CA LYS A 3 -53.36 -3.19 -10.32
C LYS A 3 -52.48 -3.42 -9.09
N SER A 4 -51.29 -3.99 -9.26
CA SER A 4 -50.30 -4.15 -8.20
C SER A 4 -49.36 -2.93 -8.16
N GLY A 5 -49.42 -2.17 -7.07
CA GLY A 5 -48.44 -1.13 -6.77
C GLY A 5 -47.15 -1.75 -6.25
N ARG A 6 -46.04 -1.60 -6.98
CA ARG A 6 -44.69 -1.89 -6.44
C ARG A 6 -44.20 -0.66 -5.66
N LYS A 7 -44.00 -0.82 -4.36
CA LYS A 7 -43.23 0.11 -3.53
C LYS A 7 -41.76 0.13 -4.01
N PRO A 8 -41.08 1.29 -4.08
CA PRO A 8 -39.65 1.34 -4.35
C PRO A 8 -38.86 0.86 -3.12
N ALA A 9 -37.80 0.09 -3.37
CA ALA A 9 -36.87 -0.42 -2.38
C ALA A 9 -36.06 0.73 -1.72
N PRO A 10 -35.67 0.59 -0.44
CA PRO A 10 -34.86 1.60 0.23
C PRO A 10 -33.46 1.62 -0.39
N ARG A 11 -32.99 2.83 -0.74
CA ARG A 11 -31.62 3.08 -1.16
C ARG A 11 -30.73 2.94 0.06
N VAL A 12 -29.81 1.98 0.05
CA VAL A 12 -28.74 1.86 1.04
C VAL A 12 -27.64 2.83 0.66
N PRO A 13 -27.27 3.82 1.48
CA PRO A 13 -26.07 4.61 1.29
C PRO A 13 -24.98 4.03 2.19
N GLU A 14 -24.18 3.10 1.68
CA GLU A 14 -22.96 2.65 2.37
C GLU A 14 -21.76 3.17 1.60
N GLN A 15 -21.47 4.46 1.81
CA GLN A 15 -20.09 4.91 1.87
C GLN A 15 -19.51 4.32 3.17
N GLU A 16 -19.16 3.04 3.13
CA GLU A 16 -18.17 2.53 4.06
C GLU A 16 -16.85 3.17 3.63
N ALA A 17 -16.49 4.26 4.30
CA ALA A 17 -15.13 4.71 4.34
C ALA A 17 -14.30 3.51 4.83
N PHE A 18 -13.59 2.85 3.92
CA PHE A 18 -12.63 1.78 4.22
C PHE A 18 -11.43 2.39 4.94
N CYS A 19 -11.65 2.85 6.17
CA CYS A 19 -10.60 3.09 7.13
C CYS A 19 -10.36 1.76 7.83
N VAL A 20 -9.42 0.99 7.28
CA VAL A 20 -8.88 -0.20 7.97
C VAL A 20 -8.50 0.24 9.38
N LEU A 21 -9.14 -0.35 10.40
CA LEU A 21 -8.77 -0.14 11.79
C LEU A 21 -7.29 -0.54 11.96
N PRO A 22 -6.46 0.29 12.61
CA PRO A 22 -5.08 -0.10 12.88
C PRO A 22 -5.08 -1.43 13.65
N SER A 23 -4.49 -2.46 13.05
CA SER A 23 -4.14 -3.66 13.81
C SER A 23 -3.25 -3.23 14.98
N PRO A 24 -3.48 -3.68 16.21
CA PRO A 24 -2.70 -3.27 17.39
C PRO A 24 -1.24 -3.78 17.41
N GLY A 25 -0.70 -4.19 16.26
CA GLY A 25 0.67 -4.69 16.11
C GLY A 25 1.45 -4.02 14.98
N PRO A 26 2.78 -4.22 14.92
CA PRO A 26 3.62 -3.73 13.84
C PRO A 26 3.12 -4.18 12.47
N GLY A 27 3.26 -3.32 11.46
CA GLY A 27 2.95 -3.68 10.09
C GLY A 27 3.90 -4.75 9.52
N HIS A 28 3.60 -5.26 8.32
CA HIS A 28 4.38 -6.36 7.73
C HIS A 28 5.77 -5.87 7.30
N LEU A 29 5.85 -4.65 6.77
CA LEU A 29 7.12 -4.02 6.42
C LEU A 29 7.94 -3.74 7.67
N GLN A 30 7.33 -3.21 8.72
CA GLN A 30 8.03 -3.00 9.99
C GLN A 30 8.58 -4.31 10.56
N THR A 31 7.76 -5.36 10.64
CA THR A 31 8.17 -6.69 11.08
C THR A 31 9.35 -7.25 10.26
N THR A 32 9.34 -7.03 8.95
CA THR A 32 10.43 -7.45 8.05
C THR A 32 11.74 -6.71 8.37
N LEU A 33 11.67 -5.41 8.64
CA LEU A 33 12.85 -4.58 8.93
C LEU A 33 13.44 -4.87 10.32
N ASP A 34 12.58 -5.20 11.28
CA ASP A 34 12.97 -5.61 12.63
C ASP A 34 13.75 -6.93 12.65
N GLY A 35 13.73 -7.70 11.56
CA GLY A 35 14.63 -8.83 11.34
C GLY A 35 16.12 -8.48 11.28
N GLY A 36 16.47 -7.18 11.22
CA GLY A 36 17.83 -6.70 11.44
C GLY A 36 18.73 -6.64 10.19
N GLU A 37 18.25 -7.07 9.01
CA GLU A 37 18.97 -6.90 7.74
C GLU A 37 19.23 -5.41 7.42
N TYR A 38 18.39 -4.51 7.95
CA TYR A 38 18.46 -3.07 7.71
C TYR A 38 18.50 -2.27 9.03
N ALA A 39 19.66 -2.24 9.67
CA ALA A 39 19.86 -1.65 11.01
C ALA A 39 19.34 -0.21 11.21
N LEU A 40 19.31 0.61 10.16
CA LEU A 40 18.80 1.99 10.22
C LEU A 40 17.28 2.07 10.42
N PHE A 41 16.55 0.99 10.14
CA PHE A 41 15.09 0.95 10.13
C PHE A 41 14.52 -0.09 11.09
N VAL A 42 15.30 -0.50 12.09
CA VAL A 42 14.82 -1.34 13.19
C VAL A 42 14.05 -0.48 14.18
N SER A 43 12.77 -0.79 14.37
CA SER A 43 11.86 -0.15 15.32
C SER A 43 11.61 1.38 15.19
N PRO A 44 11.83 2.09 14.06
CA PRO A 44 11.39 3.48 13.97
C PRO A 44 9.86 3.52 13.89
N PRO A 45 9.21 4.59 14.39
CA PRO A 45 7.81 4.86 14.05
C PRO A 45 7.64 4.91 12.52
N MET A 46 6.64 4.18 12.00
CA MET A 46 6.45 4.00 10.57
C MET A 46 4.98 4.15 10.18
N LEU A 47 4.73 4.92 9.13
CA LEU A 47 3.47 4.88 8.40
C LEU A 47 3.61 3.84 7.30
N GLU A 48 2.75 2.83 7.31
CA GLU A 48 2.78 1.72 6.36
C GLU A 48 1.48 1.64 5.56
N GLY A 49 1.57 1.28 4.29
CA GLY A 49 0.43 0.97 3.45
C GLY A 49 0.77 -0.05 2.37
N ASN A 50 -0.20 -0.91 2.05
CA ASN A 50 -0.08 -1.90 0.98
C ASN A 50 -0.80 -1.40 -0.28
N PHE A 51 -0.13 -1.47 -1.41
CA PHE A 51 -0.62 -0.95 -2.68
C PHE A 51 -0.39 -1.92 -3.83
N ILE A 52 -1.18 -1.76 -4.89
CA ILE A 52 -0.92 -2.31 -6.21
C ILE A 52 -0.35 -1.20 -7.08
N GLN A 53 0.76 -1.47 -7.76
CA GLN A 53 1.27 -0.54 -8.76
C GLN A 53 0.33 -0.51 -9.97
N VAL A 54 -0.12 0.68 -10.34
CA VAL A 54 -0.97 0.91 -11.50
C VAL A 54 -0.28 1.83 -12.50
N ASN A 55 -0.74 1.83 -13.74
CA ASN A 55 -0.32 2.80 -14.73
C ASN A 55 -1.08 4.14 -14.55
N ARG A 56 -0.82 5.11 -15.43
CA ARG A 56 -1.51 6.43 -15.40
C ARG A 56 -3.03 6.32 -15.59
N ARG A 57 -3.51 5.29 -16.29
CA ARG A 57 -4.95 5.02 -16.51
C ARG A 57 -5.61 4.32 -15.33
N GLY A 58 -4.83 3.81 -14.37
CA GLY A 58 -5.34 3.06 -13.21
C GLY A 58 -5.39 1.55 -13.43
N GLU A 59 -4.85 1.06 -14.55
CA GLU A 59 -4.76 -0.38 -14.82
C GLU A 59 -3.59 -0.96 -14.04
N SER A 60 -3.80 -2.12 -13.42
CA SER A 60 -2.76 -2.84 -12.67
C SER A 60 -1.58 -3.18 -13.57
N ILE A 61 -0.37 -2.95 -13.07
CA ILE A 61 0.85 -3.41 -13.74
C ILE A 61 1.10 -4.85 -13.31
N TYR A 62 1.27 -5.74 -14.29
CA TYR A 62 1.50 -7.16 -14.04
C TYR A 62 2.98 -7.51 -14.25
N LEU A 63 3.57 -8.18 -13.27
CA LEU A 63 4.89 -8.82 -13.35
C LEU A 63 4.68 -10.32 -13.19
N HIS A 64 5.23 -11.13 -14.10
CA HIS A 64 5.05 -12.59 -14.09
C HIS A 64 3.57 -13.02 -13.98
N ASN A 65 2.69 -12.39 -14.79
CA ASN A 65 1.24 -12.65 -14.81
C ASN A 65 0.51 -12.36 -13.48
N ARG A 66 1.08 -11.52 -12.62
CA ARG A 66 0.47 -11.14 -11.32
C ARG A 66 0.57 -9.64 -11.09
N ALA A 67 -0.43 -9.06 -10.43
CA ALA A 67 -0.40 -7.64 -10.08
C ALA A 67 0.85 -7.33 -9.25
N ASN A 68 1.48 -6.18 -9.52
CA ASN A 68 2.69 -5.80 -8.83
C ASN A 68 2.36 -5.17 -7.48
N TRP A 69 2.47 -5.97 -6.42
CA TRP A 69 2.23 -5.55 -5.05
C TRP A 69 3.44 -4.84 -4.45
N VAL A 70 3.18 -3.72 -3.78
CA VAL A 70 4.19 -2.85 -3.17
C VAL A 70 3.74 -2.46 -1.77
N ALA A 71 4.51 -2.83 -0.77
CA ALA A 71 4.42 -2.25 0.56
C ALA A 71 5.22 -0.95 0.60
N VAL A 72 4.59 0.11 1.09
CA VAL A 72 5.18 1.44 1.24
C VAL A 72 5.32 1.75 2.71
N GLY A 73 6.52 2.11 3.14
CA GLY A 73 6.80 2.62 4.48
C GLY A 73 7.30 4.06 4.43
N ILE A 74 6.89 4.90 5.37
CA ILE A 74 7.46 6.24 5.57
C ILE A 74 7.93 6.32 7.02
N CYS A 75 9.23 6.53 7.21
CA CYS A 75 9.86 6.55 8.52
C CYS A 75 11.07 7.49 8.55
N SER A 76 11.66 7.62 9.73
CA SER A 76 12.93 8.31 9.93
C SER A 76 14.10 7.35 9.70
N SER A 77 15.15 7.82 9.04
CA SER A 77 16.42 7.10 8.85
C SER A 77 17.40 7.27 10.01
N SER A 78 16.95 7.84 11.14
CA SER A 78 17.78 8.06 12.32
C SER A 78 16.93 8.11 13.59
N HIS A 79 17.53 7.72 14.71
CA HIS A 79 16.82 7.61 16.00
C HIS A 79 16.50 8.97 16.66
N SER A 80 17.06 10.08 16.17
CA SER A 80 16.93 11.40 16.80
C SER A 80 15.78 12.28 16.24
N PRO A 81 15.61 12.49 14.93
CA PRO A 81 14.45 13.20 14.41
C PRO A 81 13.23 12.27 14.40
N LYS A 82 12.15 12.75 15.01
CA LYS A 82 10.80 12.13 14.89
C LYS A 82 10.13 12.43 13.55
N THR A 83 10.78 13.21 12.67
CA THR A 83 10.22 13.59 11.38
C THR A 83 10.61 12.54 10.34
N PRO A 84 9.64 11.94 9.62
CA PRO A 84 9.95 11.02 8.54
C PRO A 84 10.73 11.73 7.43
N ASN A 85 11.77 11.08 6.93
CA ASN A 85 12.65 11.63 5.89
C ASN A 85 12.97 10.60 4.78
N VAL A 86 12.51 9.35 4.91
CA VAL A 86 12.71 8.30 3.91
C VAL A 86 11.39 7.58 3.63
N MET A 87 11.15 7.31 2.35
CA MET A 87 10.13 6.38 1.86
C MET A 87 10.79 5.06 1.44
N LEU A 88 10.27 3.96 1.94
CA LEU A 88 10.70 2.59 1.70
C LEU A 88 9.72 1.90 0.75
N LEU A 89 10.22 1.19 -0.25
CA LEU A 89 9.40 0.34 -1.13
C LEU A 89 9.85 -1.11 -1.02
N ALA A 90 8.96 -1.99 -0.59
CA ALA A 90 9.20 -3.42 -0.57
C ALA A 90 8.21 -4.17 -1.47
N HIS A 91 8.70 -5.23 -2.10
CA HIS A 91 7.89 -6.10 -2.95
C HIS A 91 7.74 -7.47 -2.29
N ARG A 92 6.63 -8.12 -2.59
CA ARG A 92 6.43 -9.51 -2.20
C ARG A 92 7.02 -10.45 -3.26
N PRO A 93 7.95 -11.36 -2.90
CA PRO A 93 8.51 -12.33 -3.83
C PRO A 93 7.45 -13.26 -4.40
N PRO A 94 7.58 -13.74 -5.66
CA PRO A 94 6.63 -14.66 -6.27
C PRO A 94 6.41 -15.96 -5.47
N ALA A 95 7.45 -16.45 -4.79
CA ALA A 95 7.42 -17.68 -4.00
C ALA A 95 6.63 -17.57 -2.68
N ALA A 96 6.31 -16.35 -2.25
CA ALA A 96 5.56 -16.10 -1.02
C ALA A 96 4.03 -16.11 -1.22
N TRP A 97 3.54 -16.51 -2.40
CA TRP A 97 2.11 -16.55 -2.71
C TRP A 97 1.57 -17.97 -2.62
N ASN A 98 0.68 -18.21 -1.65
CA ASN A 98 -0.13 -19.42 -1.61
C ASN A 98 -1.22 -19.30 -2.68
N ASP A 99 -1.16 -20.13 -3.72
CA ASP A 99 -2.00 -20.07 -4.94
C ASP A 99 -3.52 -20.28 -4.72
N GLY A 100 -4.01 -20.33 -3.47
CA GLY A 100 -5.40 -20.68 -3.14
C GLY A 100 -6.22 -19.60 -2.43
N GLU A 101 -5.61 -18.55 -1.87
CA GLU A 101 -6.34 -17.55 -1.07
C GLU A 101 -6.66 -16.28 -1.87
N PRO A 102 -7.82 -15.63 -1.64
CA PRO A 102 -8.11 -14.35 -2.28
C PRO A 102 -7.02 -13.34 -1.94
N LEU A 103 -6.50 -12.65 -2.97
CA LEU A 103 -5.32 -11.78 -2.88
C LEU A 103 -5.38 -10.81 -1.69
N PHE A 104 -6.56 -10.26 -1.39
CA PHE A 104 -6.75 -9.31 -0.30
C PHE A 104 -6.71 -9.97 1.10
N ARG A 105 -7.16 -11.23 1.23
CA ARG A 105 -7.07 -11.98 2.49
C ARG A 105 -5.64 -12.33 2.83
N SER A 106 -4.86 -12.79 1.86
CA SER A 106 -3.43 -13.11 2.06
C SER A 106 -2.63 -11.93 2.62
N LEU A 107 -2.96 -10.69 2.25
CA LEU A 107 -2.33 -9.48 2.79
C LEU A 107 -2.65 -9.21 4.27
N LEU A 108 -3.77 -9.74 4.76
CA LEU A 108 -4.27 -9.52 6.11
C LEU A 108 -3.88 -10.66 7.06
N THR A 109 -3.51 -11.83 6.53
CA THR A 109 -3.44 -13.07 7.32
C THR A 109 -2.05 -13.69 7.49
N SER A 110 -0.99 -13.23 6.82
CA SER A 110 0.34 -13.83 6.99
C SER A 110 1.50 -12.85 6.79
N PRO A 111 2.48 -12.80 7.71
CA PRO A 111 3.73 -12.07 7.54
C PRO A 111 4.57 -12.73 6.44
N GLU A 112 4.24 -12.41 5.20
CA GLU A 112 4.99 -12.86 4.04
C GLU A 112 6.28 -12.06 3.94
N LYS A 113 7.38 -12.77 3.65
CA LYS A 113 8.71 -12.18 3.55
C LYS A 113 8.72 -11.11 2.47
N LEU A 114 8.65 -9.84 2.86
CA LEU A 114 8.84 -8.71 1.96
C LEU A 114 10.33 -8.56 1.63
N VAL A 115 10.62 -8.09 0.42
CA VAL A 115 11.98 -7.75 0.01
C VAL A 115 12.02 -6.26 -0.26
N LEU A 116 12.83 -5.55 0.53
CA LEU A 116 13.05 -4.13 0.36
C LEU A 116 13.83 -3.88 -0.93
N THR A 117 13.32 -2.98 -1.78
CA THR A 117 13.87 -2.73 -3.12
C THR A 117 14.40 -1.32 -3.30
N ARG A 118 13.84 -0.35 -2.57
CA ARG A 118 14.20 1.07 -2.73
C ARG A 118 14.11 1.82 -1.40
N PHE A 119 15.05 2.75 -1.26
CA PHE A 119 15.07 3.82 -0.27
C PHE A 119 15.00 5.13 -1.04
N LEU A 120 14.01 5.97 -0.73
CA LEU A 120 13.77 7.22 -1.42
C LEU A 120 13.77 8.34 -0.39
N PRO A 121 14.82 9.18 -0.32
CA PRO A 121 14.82 10.35 0.55
C PRO A 121 13.66 11.28 0.18
N LEU A 122 12.83 11.65 1.16
CA LEU A 122 11.62 12.42 0.93
C LEU A 122 11.88 13.82 0.36
N GLN A 123 13.06 14.39 0.59
CA GLN A 123 13.47 15.65 -0.03
C GLN A 123 13.50 15.59 -1.58
N PHE A 124 13.49 14.39 -2.17
CA PHE A 124 13.45 14.17 -3.61
C PHE A 124 12.16 13.49 -4.07
N VAL A 125 11.13 13.41 -3.22
CA VAL A 125 9.88 12.70 -3.50
C VAL A 125 8.70 13.64 -3.28
N THR A 126 7.87 13.80 -4.31
CA THR A 126 6.53 14.37 -4.15
C THR A 126 5.49 13.26 -4.10
N LEU A 127 4.78 13.15 -2.97
CA LEU A 127 3.60 12.32 -2.80
C LEU A 127 2.35 13.18 -3.01
N SER A 128 1.43 12.69 -3.85
CA SER A 128 0.18 13.40 -4.17
C SER A 128 -0.98 12.42 -4.32
N VAL A 129 -2.18 12.89 -4.00
CA VAL A 129 -3.41 12.16 -4.34
C VAL A 129 -3.66 12.35 -5.83
N HIS A 130 -3.71 11.26 -6.58
CA HIS A 130 -3.99 11.29 -8.00
C HIS A 130 -5.49 11.28 -8.28
N ASP A 131 -6.21 10.45 -7.54
CA ASP A 131 -7.66 10.25 -7.66
C ASP A 131 -8.16 9.71 -6.32
N ALA A 132 -8.86 10.55 -5.56
CA ALA A 132 -9.34 10.18 -4.22
C ALA A 132 -10.47 9.16 -4.27
N GLU A 133 -11.36 9.25 -5.25
CA GLU A 133 -12.51 8.34 -5.40
C GLU A 133 -12.04 6.91 -5.66
N ASN A 134 -10.98 6.77 -6.46
CA ASN A 134 -10.37 5.48 -6.77
C ASN A 134 -9.21 5.12 -5.82
N MET A 135 -8.99 5.88 -4.75
CA MET A 135 -7.90 5.67 -3.76
C MET A 135 -6.50 5.58 -4.39
N ARG A 136 -6.23 6.39 -5.42
CA ARG A 136 -4.97 6.37 -6.16
C ARG A 136 -3.99 7.43 -5.66
N LEU A 137 -2.79 6.97 -5.34
CA LEU A 137 -1.64 7.82 -5.00
C LEU A 137 -0.68 7.92 -6.18
N LYS A 138 0.01 9.05 -6.26
CA LYS A 138 1.07 9.31 -7.25
C LYS A 138 2.33 9.80 -6.55
N VAL A 139 3.43 9.16 -6.92
CA VAL A 139 4.77 9.43 -6.41
C VAL A 139 5.64 9.90 -7.57
N LYS A 140 6.22 11.10 -7.43
CA LYS A 140 7.16 11.71 -8.38
C LYS A 140 8.54 11.78 -7.73
N LEU A 141 9.59 11.45 -8.48
CA LEU A 141 10.97 11.76 -8.07
C LEU A 141 11.36 13.11 -8.66
N GLU A 142 11.92 14.03 -7.89
CA GLU A 142 12.13 15.41 -8.36
C GLU A 142 13.12 15.52 -9.53
N HIS A 143 14.09 14.61 -9.61
CA HIS A 143 15.08 14.58 -10.69
C HIS A 143 14.65 13.74 -11.89
N GLU A 144 13.52 13.04 -11.83
CA GLU A 144 13.02 12.23 -12.93
C GLU A 144 11.65 12.73 -13.39
N ASN A 145 11.44 12.87 -14.70
CA ASN A 145 10.10 13.14 -15.24
C ASN A 145 9.21 11.88 -15.26
N ARG A 146 9.45 10.97 -14.29
CA ARG A 146 8.80 9.66 -14.13
C ARG A 146 7.95 9.66 -12.87
N PHE A 147 6.83 8.98 -12.97
CA PHE A 147 5.84 8.89 -11.90
C PHE A 147 5.49 7.42 -11.67
N LYS A 148 5.38 7.04 -10.40
CA LYS A 148 4.74 5.79 -10.00
C LYS A 148 3.32 6.09 -9.52
N HIS A 149 2.39 5.21 -9.86
CA HIS A 149 1.01 5.30 -9.41
C HIS A 149 0.68 4.04 -8.63
N PHE A 150 -0.07 4.21 -7.56
CA PHE A 150 -0.44 3.18 -6.60
C PHE A 150 -1.95 3.25 -6.37
N ARG A 151 -2.58 2.10 -6.18
CA ARG A 151 -3.99 1.96 -5.79
C ARG A 151 -4.08 0.97 -4.64
#